data_AF-A0A2D8A764-F1
#
_entry.id   AF-A0A2D8A764-F1
#
_cell.length_a   1.000
_cell.length_b   1.000
_cell.length_c   1.000
_cell.angle_alpha   90.00
_cell.angle_beta   90.00
_cell.angle_gamma   90.00
#
_symmetry.space_group_name_H-M   'P 1'
#
loop_
_entity.id
_entity.type
_entity.pdbx_description
1 polymer ?
#
loop_
_entity_poly.entity_id
_entity_poly.type
_entity_poly.pdbx_seq_one_letter_code
_entity_poly.pdbx_strand_id
1 'polypeptide(L)'
;MLSFSCNKTFIKCAANSSSELDAMNFRAHILPFILSLFSVAVHAAPAPFSDDLGDGDNRILTIHGSNTIGAELAPNLAKAWLQAKGAEDIRTSATGVENEMLITGQVGTRSQVSVKVAAHGSGTGFTGLKSGDADIAAASRPAKDKEVALLQGMADMRSPASEHIVGIDGLAIIVNPNNPVADLSVEQIAQIFSGGYTDWAEVGGMSGPIHVYARDDKSGTWDSFKGMVLGKHFKLIDSAKRYESNAELSDAVSSDVGGIGFVGLSSVRQSKLLSVSDGAAKSLMPNKLTVATEDYALSRRLYMYTDDTPANPYVGEFIQFVTENQGQQIVADTGFISQEVKAVMPESYAELPADFREITADAQRLTINFRFYEGSAKLDNKALRDLDRLVHYVQEHPQSELVLVGFGDNKKDEARSDLLSKLRAMAVRRELVRKGIYPEASLGYGANMPVASLTGNDGKTKNRRVEVWVRHASAAAGSVISGADVADSGL
;
A
#
# COMPACT_ATOMS: atom_id res chain seq x y z
N MET A 1 -50.24 12.88 -24.95
CA MET A 1 -51.08 11.89 -25.66
C MET A 1 -50.31 10.57 -25.61
N LEU A 2 -50.74 9.46 -25.03
CA LEU A 2 -52.03 8.98 -24.55
C LEU A 2 -51.88 8.35 -23.15
N SER A 3 -53.00 8.35 -22.43
CA SER A 3 -53.27 7.87 -21.07
C SER A 3 -53.94 6.49 -21.12
N PHE A 4 -53.86 5.69 -20.05
CA PHE A 4 -54.92 4.83 -19.48
C PHE A 4 -54.34 4.15 -18.22
N SER A 5 -54.53 4.68 -17.02
CA SER A 5 -55.70 4.66 -16.12
C SER A 5 -55.94 3.31 -15.42
N CYS A 6 -55.74 3.36 -14.10
CA CYS A 6 -55.93 2.33 -13.09
C CYS A 6 -57.33 2.48 -12.48
N ASN A 7 -58.01 1.37 -12.14
CA ASN A 7 -59.29 1.42 -11.43
C ASN A 7 -59.23 0.61 -10.13
N LYS A 8 -59.49 1.31 -9.01
CA LYS A 8 -59.86 0.77 -7.69
C LYS A 8 -61.39 0.67 -7.60
N THR A 9 -61.92 -0.12 -6.64
CA THR A 9 -63.11 0.12 -5.76
C THR A 9 -63.63 -1.26 -5.26
N PHE A 10 -63.42 -1.67 -4.00
CA PHE A 10 -64.22 -1.45 -2.77
C PHE A 10 -65.53 -2.26 -2.66
N ILE A 11 -65.63 -3.13 -1.63
CA ILE A 11 -66.86 -3.43 -0.86
C ILE A 11 -66.48 -3.56 0.64
N LYS A 12 -67.38 -3.09 1.51
CA LYS A 12 -67.25 -2.71 2.92
C LYS A 12 -68.13 -3.60 3.85
N CYS A 13 -67.83 -3.52 5.16
CA CYS A 13 -68.72 -3.69 6.35
C CYS A 13 -69.15 -5.11 6.82
N ALA A 14 -69.28 -5.45 8.12
CA ALA A 14 -69.29 -4.66 9.39
C ALA A 14 -68.95 -5.47 10.68
N ALA A 15 -68.47 -4.74 11.71
CA ALA A 15 -68.72 -4.75 13.20
C ALA A 15 -69.08 -6.06 13.95
N ASN A 16 -68.77 -6.31 15.24
CA ASN A 16 -68.40 -5.47 16.38
C ASN A 16 -67.96 -6.33 17.60
N SER A 17 -67.40 -5.65 18.62
CA SER A 17 -67.34 -5.99 20.06
C SER A 17 -66.11 -6.74 20.63
N SER A 18 -65.95 -6.57 21.93
CA SER A 18 -64.76 -6.10 22.65
C SER A 18 -64.55 -6.86 23.97
N SER A 19 -63.29 -7.03 24.40
CA SER A 19 -62.78 -7.11 25.81
C SER A 19 -61.38 -7.76 25.77
N GLU A 20 -60.29 -7.04 26.07
CA GLU A 20 -59.68 -6.85 27.40
C GLU A 20 -59.35 -8.15 28.17
N LEU A 21 -58.06 -8.52 28.23
CA LEU A 21 -57.25 -8.68 29.47
C LEU A 21 -55.98 -9.54 29.25
N ASP A 22 -54.86 -8.97 29.70
CA ASP A 22 -53.67 -9.56 30.32
C ASP A 22 -52.81 -10.61 29.57
N ALA A 23 -51.70 -10.11 29.00
CA ALA A 23 -50.53 -10.89 28.66
C ALA A 23 -49.62 -11.07 29.90
N MET A 24 -49.66 -12.26 30.51
CA MET A 24 -48.69 -12.69 31.52
C MET A 24 -47.44 -13.33 30.89
N ASN A 25 -46.30 -12.89 31.42
CA ASN A 25 -44.93 -13.37 31.22
C ASN A 25 -44.74 -14.89 31.13
N PHE A 26 -43.95 -15.34 30.14
CA PHE A 26 -43.06 -16.49 30.31
C PHE A 26 -41.82 -16.32 29.39
N ARG A 27 -40.76 -15.66 29.90
CA ARG A 27 -39.42 -15.74 29.31
C ARG A 27 -38.68 -16.88 30.00
N ALA A 28 -38.65 -18.04 29.37
CA ALA A 28 -37.73 -19.12 29.71
C ALA A 28 -36.36 -18.81 29.10
N HIS A 29 -35.33 -18.72 29.95
CA HIS A 29 -33.93 -18.63 29.54
C HIS A 29 -33.48 -19.96 28.93
N ILE A 30 -33.21 -19.97 27.63
CA ILE A 30 -32.36 -20.96 26.98
C ILE A 30 -31.14 -20.20 26.47
N LEU A 31 -30.02 -20.36 27.17
CA LEU A 31 -28.71 -19.86 26.75
C LEU A 31 -28.08 -20.92 25.83
N PRO A 32 -27.87 -20.69 24.53
CA PRO A 32 -26.99 -21.56 23.77
C PRO A 32 -25.55 -21.12 24.06
N PHE A 33 -24.78 -22.02 24.66
CA PHE A 33 -23.34 -21.88 24.82
C PHE A 33 -22.70 -21.99 23.43
N ILE A 34 -22.54 -20.87 22.73
CA ILE A 34 -21.79 -20.83 21.47
C ILE A 34 -20.31 -20.83 21.84
N LEU A 35 -19.69 -22.01 21.82
CA LEU A 35 -18.24 -22.15 21.82
C LEU A 35 -17.73 -21.56 20.49
N SER A 36 -17.32 -20.29 20.51
CA SER A 36 -16.53 -19.70 19.43
C SER A 36 -15.17 -20.40 19.44
N LEU A 37 -14.98 -21.35 18.52
CA LEU A 37 -13.66 -21.83 18.15
C LEU A 37 -12.94 -20.68 17.45
N PHE A 38 -12.14 -19.93 18.20
CA PHE A 38 -11.15 -19.02 17.63
C PHE A 38 -10.07 -19.88 16.95
N SER A 39 -10.24 -20.17 15.66
CA SER A 39 -9.13 -20.63 14.82
C SER A 39 -8.17 -19.46 14.65
N VAL A 40 -7.11 -19.43 15.45
CA VAL A 40 -5.90 -18.70 15.10
C VAL A 40 -5.41 -19.34 13.81
N ALA A 41 -5.51 -18.63 12.69
CA ALA A 41 -4.94 -19.08 11.43
C ALA A 41 -3.42 -19.15 11.60
N VAL A 42 -2.92 -20.34 11.94
CA VAL A 42 -1.51 -20.66 11.80
C VAL A 42 -1.20 -20.52 10.32
N HIS A 43 -0.43 -19.49 9.94
CA HIS A 43 0.05 -19.33 8.58
C HIS A 43 0.91 -20.55 8.25
N ALA A 44 0.37 -21.47 7.46
CA ALA A 44 1.06 -22.70 7.12
C ALA A 44 2.21 -22.37 6.17
N ALA A 45 3.40 -22.89 6.46
CA ALA A 45 4.52 -22.84 5.53
C ALA A 45 4.08 -23.44 4.17
N PRO A 46 4.63 -22.95 3.04
CA PRO A 46 4.29 -23.51 1.74
C PRO A 46 4.62 -25.01 1.71
N ALA A 47 3.83 -25.77 0.97
CA ALA A 47 4.08 -27.20 0.82
C ALA A 47 5.53 -27.42 0.35
N PRO A 48 6.27 -28.38 0.92
CA PRO A 48 7.62 -28.70 0.47
C PRO A 48 7.67 -29.05 -1.02
N PHE A 49 8.85 -28.93 -1.63
CA PHE A 49 9.06 -29.50 -2.97
C PHE A 49 8.80 -31.00 -2.96
N SER A 50 8.27 -31.51 -4.07
CA SER A 50 8.10 -32.94 -4.26
C SER A 50 9.45 -33.63 -4.47
N ASP A 51 9.58 -34.86 -3.98
CA ASP A 51 10.77 -35.70 -4.18
C ASP A 51 10.90 -36.20 -5.63
N ASP A 52 9.89 -36.01 -6.47
CA ASP A 52 9.84 -36.45 -7.88
C ASP A 52 10.39 -35.44 -8.89
N LEU A 53 11.06 -34.38 -8.42
CA LEU A 53 11.81 -33.47 -9.29
C LEU A 53 12.86 -34.25 -10.07
N GLY A 54 12.80 -34.18 -11.40
CA GLY A 54 13.74 -34.85 -12.28
C GLY A 54 15.20 -34.50 -11.96
N ASP A 55 16.11 -35.43 -12.24
CA ASP A 55 17.55 -35.22 -12.01
C ASP A 55 18.05 -33.96 -12.77
N GLY A 56 18.82 -33.09 -12.11
CA GLY A 56 19.45 -31.91 -12.72
C GLY A 56 18.92 -30.55 -12.24
N ASP A 57 19.20 -29.49 -13.01
CA ASP A 57 18.75 -28.11 -12.74
C ASP A 57 17.32 -27.90 -13.25
N ASN A 58 16.38 -27.88 -12.32
CA ASN A 58 14.98 -27.62 -12.56
C ASN A 58 14.73 -26.12 -12.40
N ARG A 59 14.74 -25.38 -13.51
CA ARG A 59 14.30 -23.98 -13.48
C ARG A 59 12.78 -23.91 -13.31
N ILE A 60 12.35 -23.56 -12.10
CA ILE A 60 10.95 -23.59 -11.70
C ILE A 60 10.25 -22.23 -11.84
N LEU A 61 11.01 -21.14 -11.92
CA LEU A 61 10.45 -19.79 -12.03
C LEU A 61 11.42 -18.84 -12.72
N THR A 62 10.91 -17.97 -13.58
CA THR A 62 11.65 -16.87 -14.20
C THR A 62 10.93 -15.54 -13.99
N ILE A 63 11.60 -14.56 -13.38
CA ILE A 63 11.07 -13.23 -13.08
C ILE A 63 11.84 -12.19 -13.89
N HIS A 64 11.17 -11.46 -14.78
CA HIS A 64 11.79 -10.41 -15.60
C HIS A 64 11.22 -9.03 -15.27
N GLY A 65 12.01 -7.97 -15.41
CA GLY A 65 11.50 -6.60 -15.45
C GLY A 65 12.25 -5.61 -14.56
N SER A 66 11.57 -5.01 -13.60
CA SER A 66 12.03 -3.84 -12.84
C SER A 66 13.39 -4.03 -12.16
N ASN A 67 14.32 -3.10 -12.42
CA ASN A 67 15.60 -3.01 -11.71
C ASN A 67 15.41 -2.84 -10.21
N THR A 68 14.41 -2.05 -9.77
CA THR A 68 14.12 -1.85 -8.35
C THR A 68 13.80 -3.16 -7.63
N ILE A 69 12.98 -4.01 -8.27
CA ILE A 69 12.57 -5.28 -7.67
C ILE A 69 13.66 -6.33 -7.87
N GLY A 70 14.26 -6.39 -9.06
CA GLY A 70 15.23 -7.42 -9.43
C GLY A 70 16.60 -7.28 -8.76
N ALA A 71 16.98 -6.09 -8.28
CA ALA A 71 18.29 -5.88 -7.65
C ALA A 71 18.44 -6.63 -6.32
N GLU A 72 17.43 -6.60 -5.45
CA GLU A 72 17.50 -7.25 -4.13
C GLU A 72 16.20 -7.94 -3.72
N LEU A 73 15.04 -7.33 -4.01
CA LEU A 73 13.75 -7.84 -3.52
C LEU A 73 13.37 -9.20 -4.09
N ALA A 74 13.33 -9.36 -5.41
CA ALA A 74 12.99 -10.64 -6.04
C ALA A 74 13.98 -11.77 -5.68
N PRO A 75 15.31 -11.55 -5.70
CA PRO A 75 16.26 -12.55 -5.22
C PRO A 75 16.05 -12.96 -3.76
N ASN A 76 15.83 -12.00 -2.85
CA ASN A 76 15.62 -12.28 -1.44
C ASN A 76 14.30 -13.03 -1.20
N LEU A 77 13.22 -12.65 -1.89
CA LEU A 77 11.95 -13.35 -1.85
C LEU A 77 12.08 -14.78 -2.39
N ALA A 78 12.76 -14.96 -3.53
CA ALA A 78 13.01 -16.28 -4.10
C ALA A 78 13.81 -17.17 -3.15
N LYS A 79 14.88 -16.66 -2.55
CA LYS A 79 15.67 -17.39 -1.54
C LYS A 79 14.81 -17.82 -0.35
N ALA A 80 14.06 -16.89 0.24
CA ALA A 80 13.21 -17.19 1.38
C ALA A 80 12.11 -18.20 1.03
N TRP A 81 11.55 -18.12 -0.17
CA TRP A 81 10.53 -19.05 -0.66
C TRP A 81 11.09 -20.47 -0.89
N LEU A 82 12.25 -20.58 -1.55
CA LEU A 82 12.94 -21.87 -1.72
C LEU A 82 13.21 -22.52 -0.36
N GLN A 83 13.70 -21.74 0.62
CA GLN A 83 13.94 -22.22 1.98
C GLN A 83 12.65 -22.68 2.65
N ALA A 84 11.56 -21.92 2.52
CA ALA A 84 10.27 -22.26 3.09
C ALA A 84 9.68 -23.54 2.48
N LYS A 85 10.01 -23.86 1.22
CA LYS A 85 9.67 -25.11 0.55
C LYS A 85 10.66 -26.26 0.83
N GLY A 86 11.59 -26.08 1.76
CA GLY A 86 12.52 -27.12 2.21
C GLY A 86 13.77 -27.29 1.35
N ALA A 87 14.07 -26.36 0.44
CA ALA A 87 15.35 -26.39 -0.26
C ALA A 87 16.50 -25.98 0.68
N GLU A 88 17.63 -26.66 0.53
CA GLU A 88 18.85 -26.42 1.30
C GLU A 88 19.96 -25.81 0.42
N ASP A 89 21.07 -25.40 1.03
CA ASP A 89 22.26 -24.87 0.34
C ASP A 89 21.95 -23.77 -0.69
N ILE A 90 21.08 -22.83 -0.30
CA ILE A 90 20.57 -21.82 -1.23
C ILE A 90 21.65 -20.79 -1.56
N ARG A 91 21.94 -20.63 -2.85
CA ARG A 91 22.98 -19.75 -3.39
C ARG A 91 22.43 -18.80 -4.43
N THR A 92 22.96 -17.59 -4.43
CA THR A 92 22.72 -16.60 -5.49
C THR A 92 24.02 -16.43 -6.28
N SER A 93 23.92 -16.50 -7.60
CA SER A 93 25.05 -16.29 -8.52
C SER A 93 24.65 -15.44 -9.71
N ALA A 94 25.56 -14.60 -10.21
CA ALA A 94 25.35 -13.89 -11.48
C ALA A 94 25.31 -14.89 -12.65
N THR A 95 24.47 -14.62 -13.67
CA THR A 95 24.39 -15.48 -14.87
C THR A 95 25.48 -15.17 -15.90
N GLY A 96 26.26 -14.10 -15.69
CA GLY A 96 27.17 -13.53 -16.68
C GLY A 96 26.52 -12.47 -17.58
N VAL A 97 25.19 -12.31 -17.49
CA VAL A 97 24.46 -11.15 -18.06
C VAL A 97 24.26 -10.11 -16.96
N GLU A 98 24.44 -8.84 -17.31
CA GLU A 98 24.25 -7.73 -16.38
C GLU A 98 22.82 -7.74 -15.80
N ASN A 99 22.69 -7.46 -14.50
CA ASN A 99 21.42 -7.46 -13.76
C ASN A 99 20.63 -8.78 -13.83
N GLU A 100 21.30 -9.89 -14.11
CA GLU A 100 20.70 -11.22 -14.07
C GLU A 100 21.32 -12.09 -12.98
N MET A 101 20.45 -12.68 -12.17
CA MET A 101 20.81 -13.57 -11.08
C MET A 101 20.08 -14.91 -11.20
N LEU A 102 20.79 -15.96 -10.80
CA LEU A 102 20.25 -17.29 -10.60
C LEU A 102 20.28 -17.60 -9.11
N ILE A 103 19.11 -17.92 -8.55
CA ILE A 103 18.96 -18.37 -7.17
C ILE A 103 18.72 -19.87 -7.25
N THR A 104 19.59 -20.65 -6.63
CA THR A 104 19.51 -22.12 -6.68
C THR A 104 19.40 -22.71 -5.29
N GLY A 105 18.72 -23.85 -5.14
CA GLY A 105 18.65 -24.62 -3.90
C GLY A 105 18.61 -26.12 -4.18
N GLN A 106 19.13 -26.92 -3.25
CA GLN A 106 19.13 -28.37 -3.32
C GLN A 106 17.84 -28.93 -2.71
N VAL A 107 17.22 -29.91 -3.37
CA VAL A 107 16.07 -30.66 -2.88
C VAL A 107 16.47 -32.13 -2.83
N GLY A 108 16.59 -32.68 -1.62
CA GLY A 108 17.15 -34.02 -1.43
C GLY A 108 18.62 -34.10 -1.85
N THR A 109 19.02 -35.24 -2.42
CA THR A 109 20.44 -35.53 -2.71
C THR A 109 20.85 -35.36 -4.18
N ARG A 110 19.88 -35.19 -5.10
CA ARG A 110 20.14 -35.23 -6.55
C ARG A 110 19.48 -34.12 -7.35
N SER A 111 18.50 -33.42 -6.79
CA SER A 111 17.69 -32.45 -7.53
C SER A 111 18.05 -31.04 -7.11
N GLN A 112 18.25 -30.16 -8.08
CA GLN A 112 18.45 -28.74 -7.87
C GLN A 112 17.25 -27.99 -8.45
N VAL A 113 16.75 -27.01 -7.72
CA VAL A 113 15.75 -26.06 -8.22
C VAL A 113 16.38 -24.69 -8.40
N SER A 114 15.92 -23.96 -9.41
CA SER A 114 16.41 -22.61 -9.68
C SER A 114 15.32 -21.61 -10.03
N VAL A 115 15.53 -20.37 -9.58
CA VAL A 115 14.75 -19.19 -9.94
C VAL A 115 15.69 -18.21 -10.64
N LYS A 116 15.34 -17.83 -11.87
CA LYS A 116 16.06 -16.80 -12.62
C LYS A 116 15.40 -15.44 -12.41
N VAL A 117 16.18 -14.43 -12.08
CA VAL A 117 15.75 -13.03 -12.03
C VAL A 117 16.51 -12.23 -13.06
N ALA A 118 15.82 -11.54 -13.98
CA ALA A 118 16.43 -10.66 -14.97
C ALA A 118 15.87 -9.24 -14.89
N ALA A 119 16.66 -8.31 -14.37
CA ALA A 119 16.27 -6.94 -14.12
C ALA A 119 16.75 -6.03 -15.27
N HIS A 120 15.87 -5.77 -16.24
CA HIS A 120 16.18 -4.96 -17.43
C HIS A 120 15.19 -3.81 -17.64
N GLY A 121 14.51 -3.41 -16.57
CA GLY A 121 13.47 -2.38 -16.55
C GLY A 121 12.05 -2.93 -16.69
N SER A 122 11.07 -2.27 -16.06
CA SER A 122 9.69 -2.78 -15.91
C SER A 122 9.02 -3.21 -17.23
N GLY A 123 9.36 -2.56 -18.36
CA GLY A 123 8.76 -2.88 -19.65
C GLY A 123 9.17 -4.25 -20.22
N THR A 124 10.37 -4.73 -19.90
CA THR A 124 10.89 -6.00 -20.43
C THR A 124 10.18 -7.20 -19.83
N GLY A 125 9.66 -7.07 -18.59
CA GLY A 125 8.84 -8.11 -17.95
C GLY A 125 7.59 -8.44 -18.76
N PHE A 126 6.85 -7.43 -19.21
CA PHE A 126 5.63 -7.65 -20.01
C PHE A 126 5.92 -8.28 -21.37
N THR A 127 7.03 -7.90 -22.01
CA THR A 127 7.49 -8.59 -23.23
C THR A 127 7.87 -10.04 -22.94
N GLY A 128 8.54 -10.30 -21.80
CA GLY A 128 8.89 -11.64 -21.35
C GLY A 128 7.68 -12.54 -21.07
N LEU A 129 6.62 -12.00 -20.45
CA LEU A 129 5.35 -12.72 -20.31
C LEU A 129 4.78 -13.09 -21.69
N LYS A 130 4.80 -12.14 -22.63
CA LYS A 130 4.24 -12.36 -23.98
C LYS A 130 4.99 -13.45 -24.75
N SER A 131 6.32 -13.51 -24.64
CA SER A 131 7.14 -14.51 -25.32
C SER A 131 7.22 -15.84 -24.58
N GLY A 132 6.80 -15.90 -23.32
CA GLY A 132 6.99 -17.07 -22.45
C GLY A 132 8.41 -17.16 -21.87
N ASP A 133 9.23 -16.13 -22.01
CA ASP A 133 10.57 -16.06 -21.42
C ASP A 133 10.54 -15.73 -19.92
N ALA A 134 9.40 -15.22 -19.43
CA ALA A 134 9.17 -14.94 -18.02
C ALA A 134 7.84 -15.53 -17.57
N ASP A 135 7.82 -16.05 -16.35
CA ASP A 135 6.60 -16.45 -15.65
C ASP A 135 5.96 -15.27 -14.92
N ILE A 136 6.78 -14.31 -14.47
CA ILE A 136 6.37 -13.13 -13.71
C ILE A 136 7.03 -11.87 -14.30
N ALA A 137 6.23 -10.84 -14.55
CA ALA A 137 6.73 -9.50 -14.87
C ALA A 137 6.78 -8.61 -13.62
N ALA A 138 7.98 -8.31 -13.15
CA ALA A 138 8.19 -7.34 -12.09
C ALA A 138 8.12 -5.89 -12.64
N ALA A 139 7.36 -5.02 -12.00
CA ALA A 139 7.23 -3.62 -12.40
C ALA A 139 7.20 -2.66 -11.20
N SER A 140 7.85 -1.50 -11.31
CA SER A 140 7.82 -0.42 -10.30
C SER A 140 6.81 0.68 -10.62
N ARG A 141 5.81 0.34 -11.44
CA ARG A 141 4.69 1.20 -11.87
C ARG A 141 3.57 0.32 -12.43
N PRO A 142 2.33 0.83 -12.51
CA PRO A 142 1.26 0.14 -13.21
C PRO A 142 1.64 -0.24 -14.65
N ALA A 143 1.03 -1.32 -15.16
CA ALA A 143 1.06 -1.67 -16.57
C ALA A 143 0.53 -0.50 -17.43
N LYS A 144 1.28 -0.11 -18.47
CA LYS A 144 0.87 0.92 -19.42
C LYS A 144 -0.19 0.35 -20.37
N ASP A 145 -1.02 1.22 -20.95
CA ASP A 145 -2.05 0.79 -21.91
C ASP A 145 -1.49 -0.09 -23.04
N LYS A 146 -0.30 0.22 -23.56
CA LYS A 146 0.37 -0.59 -24.59
C LYS A 146 0.77 -1.99 -24.10
N GLU A 147 1.09 -2.16 -22.82
CA GLU A 147 1.46 -3.44 -22.20
C GLU A 147 0.21 -4.24 -21.88
N VAL A 148 -0.85 -3.58 -21.41
CA VAL A 148 -2.19 -4.19 -21.28
C VAL A 148 -2.67 -4.71 -22.64
N ALA A 149 -2.58 -3.89 -23.69
CA ALA A 149 -2.97 -4.29 -25.05
C ALA A 149 -2.11 -5.44 -25.61
N LEU A 150 -0.81 -5.48 -25.28
CA LEU A 150 0.09 -6.57 -25.69
C LEU A 150 -0.36 -7.95 -25.16
N LEU A 151 -0.93 -7.96 -23.95
CA LEU A 151 -1.28 -9.16 -23.20
C LEU A 151 -2.78 -9.44 -23.16
N GLN A 152 -3.63 -8.60 -23.75
CA GLN A 152 -5.11 -8.72 -23.70
C GLN A 152 -5.66 -10.09 -24.14
N GLY A 153 -4.96 -10.83 -25.01
CA GLY A 153 -5.35 -12.19 -25.42
C GLY A 153 -4.84 -13.32 -24.52
N MET A 154 -4.02 -12.99 -23.53
CA MET A 154 -3.42 -13.92 -22.56
C MET A 154 -4.06 -13.71 -21.18
N ALA A 155 -4.05 -12.46 -20.69
CA ALA A 155 -4.54 -12.12 -19.36
C ALA A 155 -4.95 -10.65 -19.25
N ASP A 156 -5.86 -10.35 -18.33
CA ASP A 156 -6.21 -8.98 -17.98
C ASP A 156 -5.21 -8.42 -16.96
N MET A 157 -4.23 -7.66 -17.45
CA MET A 157 -3.21 -7.01 -16.60
C MET A 157 -3.77 -6.00 -15.58
N ARG A 158 -5.07 -5.71 -15.58
CA ARG A 158 -5.73 -4.87 -14.56
C ARG A 158 -6.62 -5.69 -13.62
N SER A 159 -6.76 -6.99 -13.86
CA SER A 159 -7.46 -7.92 -12.98
C SER A 159 -6.67 -8.14 -11.69
N PRO A 160 -7.33 -8.27 -10.52
CA PRO A 160 -6.67 -8.68 -9.29
C PRO A 160 -6.04 -10.08 -9.38
N ALA A 161 -6.42 -10.91 -10.35
CA ALA A 161 -5.82 -12.22 -10.60
C ALA A 161 -4.44 -12.14 -11.28
N SER A 162 -4.18 -11.10 -12.07
CA SER A 162 -2.90 -10.87 -12.74
C SER A 162 -2.05 -9.79 -12.08
N GLU A 163 -2.65 -8.81 -11.41
CA GLU A 163 -1.93 -7.69 -10.78
C GLU A 163 -1.74 -7.94 -9.28
N HIS A 164 -0.48 -8.16 -8.89
CA HIS A 164 -0.10 -8.36 -7.49
C HIS A 164 0.75 -7.20 -7.01
N ILE A 165 0.22 -6.40 -6.08
CA ILE A 165 1.01 -5.42 -5.35
C ILE A 165 1.78 -6.20 -4.28
N VAL A 166 3.10 -6.10 -4.30
CA VAL A 166 3.99 -6.89 -3.42
C VAL A 166 4.63 -6.06 -2.31
N GLY A 167 4.71 -4.74 -2.49
CA GLY A 167 5.23 -3.80 -1.51
C GLY A 167 5.09 -2.36 -2.00
N ILE A 168 5.44 -1.41 -1.15
CA ILE A 168 5.48 0.02 -1.50
C ILE A 168 6.91 0.51 -1.34
N ASP A 169 7.36 1.34 -2.27
CA ASP A 169 8.65 2.00 -2.19
C ASP A 169 8.46 3.51 -2.00
N GLY A 170 9.37 4.11 -1.23
CA GLY A 170 9.41 5.54 -0.93
C GLY A 170 10.79 6.10 -1.25
N LEU A 171 10.85 7.01 -2.21
CA LEU A 171 12.10 7.67 -2.60
C LEU A 171 12.35 8.90 -1.72
N ALA A 172 13.37 8.84 -0.89
CA ALA A 172 13.76 9.94 -0.01
C ALA A 172 14.64 10.93 -0.76
N ILE A 173 14.31 12.22 -0.66
CA ILE A 173 15.21 13.31 -1.05
C ILE A 173 16.02 13.68 0.18
N ILE A 174 17.33 13.71 0.02
CA ILE A 174 18.28 13.94 1.10
C ILE A 174 19.15 15.16 0.81
N VAL A 175 19.44 15.90 1.87
CA VAL A 175 20.37 17.03 1.87
C VAL A 175 21.31 16.94 3.07
N ASN A 176 22.29 17.83 3.14
CA ASN A 176 23.11 17.98 4.34
C ASN A 176 22.25 18.33 5.58
N PRO A 177 22.58 17.81 6.78
CA PRO A 177 21.94 18.22 8.03
C PRO A 177 21.92 19.72 8.31
N ASN A 178 22.95 20.45 7.87
CA ASN A 178 23.08 21.90 8.08
C ASN A 178 22.38 22.74 7.00
N ASN A 179 21.84 22.13 5.94
CA ASN A 179 21.07 22.86 4.95
C ASN A 179 19.72 23.30 5.59
N PRO A 180 19.29 24.57 5.50
CA PRO A 180 18.08 25.04 6.19
C PRO A 180 16.76 24.66 5.48
N VAL A 181 16.79 24.26 4.20
CA VAL A 181 15.57 23.91 3.45
C VAL A 181 14.88 22.72 4.10
N ALA A 182 13.59 22.85 4.43
CA ALA A 182 12.81 21.80 5.09
C ALA A 182 12.00 20.96 4.10
N ASP A 183 11.56 21.57 3.00
CA ASP A 183 10.71 20.93 2.01
C ASP A 183 10.92 21.46 0.59
N LEU A 184 10.58 20.65 -0.39
CA LEU A 184 10.57 21.00 -1.81
C LEU A 184 9.39 20.32 -2.52
N SER A 185 8.86 20.96 -3.55
CA SER A 185 7.94 20.30 -4.47
C SER A 185 8.67 19.36 -5.44
N VAL A 186 7.98 18.35 -5.96
CA VAL A 186 8.52 17.48 -7.03
C VAL A 186 9.04 18.28 -8.23
N GLU A 187 8.34 19.36 -8.61
CA GLU A 187 8.75 20.26 -9.70
C GLU A 187 10.08 20.97 -9.37
N GLN A 188 10.24 21.51 -8.15
CA GLN A 188 11.50 22.14 -7.73
C GLN A 188 12.64 21.13 -7.71
N ILE A 189 12.40 19.90 -7.24
CA ILE A 189 13.40 18.83 -7.28
C ILE A 189 13.78 18.52 -8.73
N ALA A 190 12.82 18.42 -9.64
CA ALA A 190 13.11 18.18 -11.06
C ALA A 190 13.98 19.31 -11.66
N GLN A 191 13.62 20.57 -11.39
CA GLN A 191 14.38 21.75 -11.83
C GLN A 191 15.80 21.79 -11.25
N ILE A 192 15.99 21.45 -9.97
CA ILE A 192 17.33 21.35 -9.37
C ILE A 192 18.16 20.27 -10.09
N PHE A 193 17.60 19.06 -10.24
CA PHE A 193 18.33 17.95 -10.84
C PHE A 193 18.57 18.11 -12.35
N SER A 194 17.84 19.01 -13.02
CA SER A 194 18.06 19.39 -14.41
C SER A 194 18.87 20.68 -14.61
N GLY A 195 19.29 21.35 -13.52
CA GLY A 195 20.07 22.58 -13.58
C GLY A 195 19.27 23.87 -13.85
N GLY A 196 17.95 23.84 -13.67
CA GLY A 196 17.09 25.03 -13.70
C GLY A 196 17.24 25.91 -12.46
N TYR A 197 17.46 25.30 -11.30
CA TYR A 197 17.92 25.99 -10.08
C TYR A 197 19.33 25.55 -9.75
N THR A 198 20.20 26.51 -9.48
CA THR A 198 21.63 26.28 -9.25
C THR A 198 22.14 26.90 -7.96
N ASP A 199 21.35 27.77 -7.32
CA ASP A 199 21.63 28.35 -6.01
C ASP A 199 20.47 28.06 -5.03
N TRP A 200 20.82 27.65 -3.80
CA TRP A 200 19.85 27.31 -2.77
C TRP A 200 18.93 28.49 -2.39
N ALA A 201 19.35 29.75 -2.58
CA ALA A 201 18.50 30.92 -2.35
C ALA A 201 17.27 30.95 -3.28
N GLU A 202 17.32 30.32 -4.46
CA GLU A 202 16.21 30.28 -5.41
C GLU A 202 15.04 29.43 -4.91
N VAL A 203 15.29 28.55 -3.94
CA VAL A 203 14.31 27.63 -3.35
C VAL A 203 14.18 27.80 -1.83
N GLY A 204 14.53 28.99 -1.31
CA GLY A 204 14.32 29.36 0.09
C GLY A 204 15.42 28.92 1.07
N GLY A 205 16.57 28.47 0.55
CA GLY A 205 17.76 28.17 1.34
C GLY A 205 18.70 29.37 1.54
N MET A 206 19.86 29.11 2.14
CA MET A 206 20.96 30.08 2.19
C MET A 206 21.64 30.17 0.81
N SER A 207 22.09 31.35 0.41
CA SER A 207 22.79 31.51 -0.87
C SER A 207 24.03 30.61 -0.94
N GLY A 208 24.17 29.91 -2.06
CA GLY A 208 25.26 28.98 -2.33
C GLY A 208 24.90 27.96 -3.40
N PRO A 209 25.93 27.41 -4.09
CA PRO A 209 25.71 26.49 -5.20
C PRO A 209 25.04 25.19 -4.76
N ILE A 210 24.20 24.63 -5.64
CA ILE A 210 23.62 23.31 -5.48
C ILE A 210 24.49 22.26 -6.16
N HIS A 211 24.89 21.23 -5.42
CA HIS A 211 25.64 20.09 -5.95
C HIS A 211 24.73 18.85 -6.02
N VAL A 212 24.52 18.33 -7.23
CA VAL A 212 23.60 17.21 -7.48
C VAL A 212 24.34 15.87 -7.38
N TYR A 213 23.81 14.96 -6.56
CA TYR A 213 24.28 13.60 -6.37
C TYR A 213 23.19 12.62 -6.83
N ALA A 214 23.52 11.70 -7.72
CA ALA A 214 22.55 10.78 -8.31
C ALA A 214 23.10 9.37 -8.45
N ARG A 215 22.22 8.37 -8.37
CA ARG A 215 22.57 6.97 -8.63
C ARG A 215 22.85 6.73 -10.11
N ASP A 216 23.75 5.81 -10.44
CA ASP A 216 24.13 5.49 -11.82
C ASP A 216 23.00 4.87 -12.68
N ASP A 217 23.29 4.61 -13.95
CA ASP A 217 22.31 4.09 -14.92
C ASP A 217 21.90 2.63 -14.69
N LYS A 218 22.58 1.92 -13.78
CA LYS A 218 22.26 0.53 -13.42
C LYS A 218 21.29 0.46 -12.24
N SER A 219 21.12 1.57 -11.53
CA SER A 219 20.35 1.63 -10.30
C SER A 219 18.83 1.58 -10.52
N GLY A 220 18.17 0.65 -9.83
CA GLY A 220 16.72 0.66 -9.70
C GLY A 220 16.19 1.94 -9.03
N THR A 221 16.93 2.55 -8.11
CA THR A 221 16.58 3.84 -7.48
C THR A 221 16.67 4.97 -8.51
N TRP A 222 17.63 4.94 -9.43
CA TRP A 222 17.72 5.91 -10.52
C TRP A 222 16.52 5.84 -11.47
N ASP A 223 16.12 4.65 -11.91
CA ASP A 223 14.93 4.46 -12.75
C ASP A 223 13.67 5.07 -12.12
N SER A 224 13.62 5.00 -10.80
CA SER A 224 12.54 5.53 -9.96
C SER A 224 12.51 7.04 -10.00
N PHE A 225 13.65 7.66 -9.69
CA PHE A 225 13.81 9.09 -9.70
C PHE A 225 13.52 9.64 -11.10
N LYS A 226 14.08 9.02 -12.14
CA LYS A 226 13.84 9.40 -13.53
C LYS A 226 12.36 9.34 -13.90
N GLY A 227 11.64 8.29 -13.48
CA GLY A 227 10.22 8.14 -13.77
C GLY A 227 9.31 9.11 -13.01
N MET A 228 9.56 9.29 -11.70
CA MET A 228 8.67 10.04 -10.81
C MET A 228 8.98 11.54 -10.74
N VAL A 229 10.24 11.94 -10.97
CA VAL A 229 10.70 13.33 -10.82
C VAL A 229 10.99 13.96 -12.17
N LEU A 230 11.87 13.36 -12.97
CA LEU A 230 12.28 13.96 -14.25
C LEU A 230 11.24 13.77 -15.37
N GLY A 231 10.53 12.64 -15.33
CA GLY A 231 9.55 12.26 -16.34
C GLY A 231 10.18 12.23 -17.74
N LYS A 232 9.46 12.80 -18.71
CA LYS A 232 9.95 12.98 -20.09
C LYS A 232 10.42 14.40 -20.39
N HIS A 233 10.29 15.31 -19.42
CA HIS A 233 10.44 16.74 -19.61
C HIS A 233 11.83 17.23 -19.21
N PHE A 234 12.43 16.58 -18.22
CA PHE A 234 13.73 16.95 -17.68
C PHE A 234 14.79 15.90 -17.99
N LYS A 235 16.02 16.37 -18.21
CA LYS A 235 17.23 15.55 -18.27
C LYS A 235 18.06 15.87 -17.04
N LEU A 236 18.75 14.87 -16.50
CA LEU A 236 19.76 15.12 -15.46
C LEU A 236 20.83 16.10 -15.97
N ILE A 237 21.23 17.03 -15.10
CA ILE A 237 22.36 17.92 -15.36
C ILE A 237 23.66 17.11 -15.52
N ASP A 238 24.49 17.50 -16.50
CA ASP A 238 25.72 16.77 -16.84
C ASP A 238 26.78 16.84 -15.71
N SER A 239 26.68 17.81 -14.80
CA SER A 239 27.57 17.96 -13.64
C SER A 239 27.18 17.09 -12.44
N ALA A 240 26.09 16.32 -12.51
CA ALA A 240 25.65 15.45 -11.43
C ALA A 240 26.71 14.38 -11.11
N LYS A 241 27.12 14.28 -9.85
CA LYS A 241 28.03 13.21 -9.39
C LYS A 241 27.27 11.89 -9.34
N ARG A 242 27.80 10.85 -10.00
CA ARG A 242 27.14 9.55 -10.18
C ARG A 242 27.71 8.52 -9.20
N TYR A 243 26.83 7.76 -8.54
CA TYR A 243 27.19 6.76 -7.52
C TYR A 243 26.54 5.41 -7.77
N GLU A 244 27.31 4.34 -7.65
CA GLU A 244 26.79 2.99 -7.64
C GLU A 244 26.13 2.67 -6.29
N SER A 245 26.73 3.06 -5.16
CA SER A 245 26.24 2.75 -3.82
C SER A 245 25.27 3.79 -3.25
N ASN A 246 24.14 3.35 -2.69
CA ASN A 246 23.26 4.22 -1.90
C ASN A 246 23.98 4.79 -0.67
N ALA A 247 24.80 3.97 0.00
CA ALA A 247 25.46 4.34 1.24
C ALA A 247 26.52 5.44 0.99
N GLU A 248 27.29 5.32 -0.09
CA GLU A 248 28.28 6.33 -0.48
C GLU A 248 27.61 7.63 -0.93
N LEU A 249 26.50 7.54 -1.67
CA LEU A 249 25.72 8.72 -2.06
C LEU A 249 25.21 9.46 -0.82
N SER A 250 24.62 8.75 0.14
CA SER A 250 24.11 9.35 1.39
C SER A 250 25.23 10.00 2.20
N ASP A 251 26.39 9.33 2.34
CA ASP A 251 27.53 9.89 3.05
C ASP A 251 28.08 11.15 2.37
N ALA A 252 28.20 11.13 1.05
CA ALA A 252 28.67 12.27 0.27
C ALA A 252 27.74 13.48 0.41
N VAL A 253 26.42 13.28 0.33
CA VAL A 253 25.43 14.35 0.57
C VAL A 253 25.50 14.86 2.00
N SER A 254 25.66 13.99 2.99
CA SER A 254 25.75 14.40 4.40
C SER A 254 27.01 15.20 4.73
N SER A 255 28.05 15.13 3.88
CA SER A 255 29.33 15.83 4.04
C SER A 255 29.40 17.15 3.25
N ASP A 256 28.46 17.39 2.33
CA ASP A 256 28.44 18.57 1.45
C ASP A 256 27.24 19.46 1.77
N VAL A 257 27.46 20.65 2.35
CA VAL A 257 26.38 21.58 2.74
C VAL A 257 25.51 22.01 1.55
N GLY A 258 26.10 22.08 0.35
CA GLY A 258 25.39 22.40 -0.89
C GLY A 258 24.77 21.17 -1.58
N GLY A 259 24.98 19.97 -1.01
CA GLY A 259 24.61 18.69 -1.62
C GLY A 259 23.12 18.36 -1.52
N ILE A 260 22.57 17.84 -2.62
CA ILE A 260 21.25 17.20 -2.71
C ILE A 260 21.37 15.86 -3.43
N GLY A 261 20.67 14.84 -2.94
CA GLY A 261 20.59 13.54 -3.56
C GLY A 261 19.29 12.81 -3.27
N PHE A 262 19.19 11.58 -3.74
CA PHE A 262 18.04 10.71 -3.48
C PHE A 262 18.49 9.28 -3.19
N VAL A 263 17.77 8.60 -2.30
CA VAL A 263 17.99 7.19 -1.93
C VAL A 263 16.66 6.51 -1.59
N GLY A 264 16.63 5.18 -1.54
CA GLY A 264 15.52 4.47 -0.89
C GLY A 264 15.48 4.80 0.61
N LEU A 265 14.29 4.84 1.21
CA LEU A 265 14.12 5.28 2.61
C LEU A 265 14.99 4.52 3.63
N SER A 266 15.20 3.22 3.43
CA SER A 266 16.06 2.38 4.28
C SER A 266 17.56 2.71 4.19
N SER A 267 17.98 3.40 3.14
CA SER A 267 19.38 3.75 2.87
C SER A 267 19.76 5.14 3.36
N VAL A 268 18.83 5.85 3.99
CA VAL A 268 19.09 7.17 4.57
C VAL A 268 19.97 6.99 5.80
N ARG A 269 21.14 7.63 5.80
CA ARG A 269 22.11 7.54 6.91
C ARG A 269 22.16 8.84 7.70
N GLN A 270 23.24 9.62 7.54
CA GLN A 270 23.45 10.87 8.28
C GLN A 270 22.83 12.08 7.59
N SER A 271 22.28 11.92 6.38
CA SER A 271 21.66 13.01 5.64
C SER A 271 20.31 13.39 6.25
N LYS A 272 19.92 14.65 6.09
CA LYS A 272 18.59 15.13 6.47
C LYS A 272 17.59 14.82 5.37
N LEU A 273 16.42 14.30 5.77
CA LEU A 273 15.27 14.10 4.89
C LEU A 273 14.55 15.41 4.62
N LEU A 274 14.17 15.62 3.36
CA LEU A 274 13.23 16.68 2.99
C LEU A 274 11.80 16.16 2.97
N SER A 275 10.86 16.99 3.41
CA SER A 275 9.46 16.78 3.08
C SER A 275 9.23 17.12 1.61
N VAL A 276 8.35 16.36 0.95
CA VAL A 276 8.09 16.56 -0.49
C VAL A 276 6.60 16.77 -0.73
N SER A 277 6.27 17.82 -1.48
CA SER A 277 4.92 18.11 -1.98
C SER A 277 4.76 17.77 -3.46
N ASP A 278 3.55 17.42 -3.86
CA ASP A 278 3.13 17.40 -5.26
C ASP A 278 2.18 18.58 -5.53
N GLY A 279 2.64 19.53 -6.34
CA GLY A 279 1.94 20.78 -6.60
C GLY A 279 1.74 21.61 -5.33
N ALA A 280 0.51 22.10 -5.13
CA ALA A 280 0.14 22.93 -3.97
C ALA A 280 -0.31 22.12 -2.73
N ALA A 281 -0.16 20.80 -2.75
CA ALA A 281 -0.48 19.96 -1.60
C ALA A 281 0.52 20.19 -0.44
N LYS A 282 0.14 19.80 0.78
CA LYS A 282 1.05 19.86 1.93
C LYS A 282 2.28 18.97 1.66
N SER A 283 3.48 19.50 1.91
CA SER A 283 4.71 18.72 1.88
C SER A 283 4.66 17.65 2.99
N LEU A 284 4.92 16.40 2.64
CA LEU A 284 4.92 15.29 3.58
C LEU A 284 6.32 14.70 3.72
N MET A 285 6.70 14.38 4.95
CA MET A 285 7.96 13.68 5.23
C MET A 285 7.84 12.22 4.79
N PRO A 286 8.88 11.63 4.18
CA PRO A 286 8.91 10.20 3.95
C PRO A 286 9.08 9.45 5.27
N ASN A 287 8.06 8.68 5.66
CA ASN A 287 8.14 7.75 6.78
C ASN A 287 7.29 6.50 6.47
N LYS A 288 7.31 5.51 7.37
CA LYS A 288 6.57 4.25 7.16
C LYS A 288 5.08 4.48 6.90
N LEU A 289 4.44 5.41 7.63
CA LEU A 289 3.02 5.70 7.48
C LEU A 289 2.73 6.35 6.12
N THR A 290 3.37 7.48 5.81
CA THR A 290 3.09 8.28 4.61
C THR A 290 3.43 7.53 3.33
N VAL A 291 4.43 6.64 3.37
CA VAL A 291 4.75 5.76 2.24
C VAL A 291 3.76 4.60 2.15
N ALA A 292 3.43 3.91 3.25
CA ALA A 292 2.45 2.80 3.23
C ALA A 292 1.07 3.22 2.71
N THR A 293 0.62 4.42 3.10
CA THR A 293 -0.66 4.99 2.69
C THR A 293 -0.61 5.66 1.31
N GLU A 294 0.56 5.69 0.68
CA GLU A 294 0.82 6.31 -0.62
C GLU A 294 0.53 7.83 -0.66
N ASP A 295 0.55 8.47 0.51
CA ASP A 295 0.29 9.90 0.65
C ASP A 295 1.56 10.72 0.40
N TYR A 296 2.74 10.16 0.68
CA TYR A 296 4.01 10.78 0.31
C TYR A 296 4.12 10.93 -1.22
N ALA A 297 4.58 12.09 -1.68
CA ALA A 297 4.59 12.44 -3.11
C ALA A 297 5.37 11.42 -3.96
N LEU A 298 6.53 10.97 -3.46
CA LEU A 298 7.44 10.03 -4.14
C LEU A 298 7.29 8.59 -3.64
N SER A 299 6.07 8.19 -3.24
CA SER A 299 5.72 6.79 -3.00
C SER A 299 5.23 6.12 -4.28
N ARG A 300 5.51 4.82 -4.44
CA ARG A 300 4.97 4.01 -5.54
C ARG A 300 4.82 2.55 -5.18
N ARG A 301 3.84 1.90 -5.78
CA ARG A 301 3.63 0.45 -5.66
C ARG A 301 4.68 -0.32 -6.44
N LEU A 302 5.05 -1.48 -5.89
CA LEU A 302 5.83 -2.51 -6.55
C LEU A 302 4.88 -3.64 -6.94
N TYR A 303 4.99 -4.07 -8.20
CA TYR A 303 4.07 -5.01 -8.82
C TYR A 303 4.80 -6.26 -9.28
N MET A 304 4.12 -7.39 -9.17
CA MET A 304 4.40 -8.60 -9.93
C MET A 304 3.14 -8.91 -10.74
N TYR A 305 3.30 -8.99 -12.06
CA TYR A 305 2.24 -9.35 -13.00
C TYR A 305 2.41 -10.78 -13.48
N THR A 306 1.31 -11.51 -13.59
CA THR A 306 1.26 -12.90 -14.07
C THR A 306 0.19 -13.07 -15.12
N ASP A 307 0.11 -14.26 -15.73
CA ASP A 307 -1.13 -14.72 -16.36
C ASP A 307 -2.25 -14.82 -15.31
N ASP A 308 -3.52 -14.67 -15.71
CA ASP A 308 -4.68 -14.90 -14.86
C ASP A 308 -4.77 -16.39 -14.45
N THR A 309 -4.31 -17.29 -15.32
CA THR A 309 -4.31 -18.74 -15.08
C THR A 309 -2.94 -19.33 -15.45
N PRO A 310 -1.90 -19.09 -14.64
CA PRO A 310 -0.54 -19.47 -15.00
C PRO A 310 -0.41 -20.99 -15.16
N ALA A 311 0.14 -21.42 -16.30
CA ALA A 311 0.39 -22.84 -16.57
C ALA A 311 1.44 -23.43 -15.63
N ASN A 312 2.39 -22.61 -15.18
CA ASN A 312 3.39 -22.97 -14.20
C ASN A 312 2.79 -22.87 -12.77
N PRO A 313 2.61 -24.00 -12.04
CA PRO A 313 1.96 -24.01 -10.73
C PRO A 313 2.74 -23.22 -9.67
N TYR A 314 4.06 -23.09 -9.83
CA TYR A 314 4.92 -22.35 -8.90
C TYR A 314 4.64 -20.85 -8.88
N VAL A 315 4.02 -20.29 -9.92
CA VAL A 315 3.68 -18.87 -9.99
C VAL A 315 2.69 -18.50 -8.89
N GLY A 316 1.58 -19.25 -8.78
CA GLY A 316 0.56 -19.00 -7.77
C GLY A 316 1.10 -19.15 -6.35
N GLU A 317 1.90 -20.20 -6.10
CA GLU A 317 2.53 -20.44 -4.80
C GLU A 317 3.52 -19.34 -4.41
N PHE A 318 4.33 -18.87 -5.36
CA PHE A 318 5.29 -17.80 -5.10
C PHE A 318 4.56 -16.48 -4.81
N ILE A 319 3.56 -16.11 -5.62
CA ILE A 319 2.77 -14.90 -5.38
C ILE A 319 2.06 -14.97 -4.03
N GLN A 320 1.50 -16.12 -3.67
CA GLN A 320 0.90 -16.33 -2.36
C GLN A 320 1.92 -16.05 -1.25
N PHE A 321 3.07 -16.73 -1.27
CA PHE A 321 4.15 -16.53 -0.30
C PHE A 321 4.58 -15.06 -0.18
N VAL A 322 4.76 -14.38 -1.31
CA VAL A 322 5.17 -12.97 -1.35
C VAL A 322 4.14 -12.06 -0.67
N THR A 323 2.84 -12.36 -0.82
CA THR A 323 1.76 -11.52 -0.29
C THR A 323 1.35 -11.82 1.15
N GLU A 324 1.79 -12.95 1.70
CA GLU A 324 1.60 -13.36 3.10
C GLU A 324 2.67 -12.77 4.05
N ASN A 325 2.45 -12.90 5.35
CA ASN A 325 3.27 -12.27 6.40
C ASN A 325 4.78 -12.57 6.26
N GLN A 326 5.17 -13.80 5.94
CA GLN A 326 6.58 -14.15 5.77
C GLN A 326 7.23 -13.40 4.61
N GLY A 327 6.57 -13.37 3.43
CA GLY A 327 7.06 -12.60 2.30
C GLY A 327 7.07 -11.09 2.57
N GLN A 328 6.05 -10.59 3.27
CA GLN A 328 5.96 -9.18 3.66
C GLN A 328 7.04 -8.77 4.68
N GLN A 329 7.52 -9.68 5.53
CA GLN A 329 8.69 -9.43 6.36
C GLN A 329 9.95 -9.26 5.50
N ILE A 330 10.16 -10.09 4.48
CA ILE A 330 11.29 -9.94 3.54
C ILE A 330 11.22 -8.62 2.77
N VAL A 331 10.01 -8.17 2.39
CA VAL A 331 9.79 -6.85 1.79
C VAL A 331 10.30 -5.76 2.73
N ALA A 332 9.95 -5.83 4.01
CA ALA A 332 10.40 -4.88 5.03
C ALA A 332 11.92 -4.93 5.26
N ASP A 333 12.50 -6.13 5.37
CA ASP A 333 13.92 -6.33 5.63
C ASP A 333 14.81 -5.88 4.46
N THR A 334 14.30 -5.97 3.23
CA THR A 334 14.96 -5.43 2.03
C THR A 334 14.86 -3.88 1.99
N GLY A 335 14.10 -3.27 2.89
CA GLY A 335 14.01 -1.81 3.04
C GLY A 335 12.86 -1.16 2.27
N PHE A 336 11.94 -1.96 1.72
CA PHE A 336 10.67 -1.48 1.21
C PHE A 336 9.63 -1.46 2.33
N ILE A 337 8.46 -0.89 2.06
CA ILE A 337 7.34 -0.86 2.99
C ILE A 337 6.43 -2.05 2.71
N SER A 338 6.29 -2.92 3.72
CA SER A 338 5.37 -4.04 3.69
C SER A 338 3.91 -3.56 3.73
N GLN A 339 3.00 -4.43 3.32
CA GLN A 339 1.56 -4.20 3.30
C GLN A 339 0.87 -4.62 4.60
N GLU A 340 1.64 -4.89 5.66
CA GLU A 340 1.10 -5.17 6.99
C GLU A 340 0.31 -3.97 7.53
N VAL A 341 -0.83 -4.27 8.15
CA VAL A 341 -1.68 -3.26 8.79
C VAL A 341 -1.16 -3.01 10.19
N LYS A 342 -0.72 -1.77 10.45
CA LYS A 342 -0.22 -1.33 11.75
C LYS A 342 -0.98 -0.08 12.17
N ALA A 343 -1.37 -0.02 13.44
CA ALA A 343 -1.87 1.19 14.06
C ALA A 343 -0.71 2.05 14.55
N VAL A 344 -0.69 3.33 14.13
CA VAL A 344 0.36 4.28 14.48
C VAL A 344 -0.23 5.64 14.82
N MET A 345 0.43 6.41 15.67
CA MET A 345 0.13 7.83 15.84
C MET A 345 0.88 8.62 14.77
N PRO A 346 0.20 9.46 13.94
CA PRO A 346 0.89 10.30 12.98
C PRO A 346 1.83 11.29 13.67
N GLU A 347 3.06 11.43 13.18
CA GLU A 347 4.08 12.34 13.77
C GLU A 347 3.57 13.79 13.84
N SER A 348 2.86 14.26 12.81
CA SER A 348 2.26 15.59 12.74
C SER A 348 0.80 15.64 13.17
N TYR A 349 0.34 14.75 14.06
CA TYR A 349 -1.07 14.73 14.50
C TYR A 349 -1.53 16.07 15.09
N ALA A 350 -0.66 16.75 15.84
CA ALA A 350 -0.96 18.07 16.43
C ALA A 350 -1.19 19.18 15.40
N GLU A 351 -0.69 19.01 14.17
CA GLU A 351 -0.85 19.98 13.08
C GLU A 351 -2.13 19.75 12.25
N LEU A 352 -2.86 18.66 12.50
CA LEU A 352 -4.11 18.38 11.78
C LEU A 352 -5.20 19.40 12.15
N PRO A 353 -6.18 19.68 11.27
CA PRO A 353 -7.32 20.54 11.59
C PRO A 353 -8.04 20.10 12.88
N ALA A 354 -8.54 21.06 13.68
CA ALA A 354 -9.09 20.77 15.00
C ALA A 354 -10.35 19.87 14.95
N ASP A 355 -11.23 20.12 13.98
CA ASP A 355 -12.40 19.32 13.64
C ASP A 355 -12.01 17.89 13.19
N PHE A 356 -10.92 17.75 12.44
CA PHE A 356 -10.40 16.44 12.06
C PHE A 356 -9.85 15.66 13.27
N ARG A 357 -9.16 16.35 14.18
CA ARG A 357 -8.69 15.74 15.44
C ARG A 357 -9.85 15.33 16.34
N GLU A 358 -10.97 16.04 16.34
CA GLU A 358 -12.18 15.63 17.06
C GLU A 358 -12.75 14.32 16.50
N ILE A 359 -12.84 14.20 15.17
CA ILE A 359 -13.28 12.97 14.50
C ILE A 359 -12.35 11.78 14.81
N THR A 360 -11.06 12.05 14.91
CA THR A 360 -10.01 11.03 15.12
C THR A 360 -9.51 10.97 16.55
N ALA A 361 -10.25 11.54 17.50
CA ALA A 361 -9.87 11.58 18.90
C ALA A 361 -9.67 10.15 19.43
N ASP A 362 -8.57 9.98 20.18
CA ASP A 362 -8.14 8.71 20.77
C ASP A 362 -7.98 7.54 19.77
N ALA A 363 -7.92 7.86 18.47
CA ALA A 363 -7.75 6.90 17.41
C ALA A 363 -6.31 6.90 16.88
N GLN A 364 -5.82 5.71 16.55
CA GLN A 364 -4.58 5.53 15.82
C GLN A 364 -4.86 5.41 14.33
N ARG A 365 -3.98 5.93 13.50
CA ARG A 365 -4.07 5.80 12.04
C ARG A 365 -3.55 4.43 11.62
N LEU A 366 -4.31 3.70 10.80
CA LEU A 366 -3.80 2.46 10.20
C LEU A 366 -2.90 2.75 8.99
N THR A 367 -1.88 1.94 8.74
CA THR A 367 -0.96 2.04 7.57
C THR A 367 -1.59 1.65 6.23
N ILE A 368 -2.90 1.86 6.07
CA ILE A 368 -3.65 1.56 4.84
C ILE A 368 -4.51 2.74 4.41
N ASN A 369 -4.74 2.82 3.10
CA ASN A 369 -5.70 3.69 2.45
C ASN A 369 -6.52 2.86 1.45
N PHE A 370 -7.84 3.05 1.43
CA PHE A 370 -8.64 2.52 0.34
C PHE A 370 -8.73 3.53 -0.79
N ARG A 371 -8.26 3.12 -1.96
CA ARG A 371 -8.28 3.91 -3.21
C ARG A 371 -9.20 3.25 -4.24
N PHE A 372 -9.52 3.99 -5.27
CA PHE A 372 -10.52 3.63 -6.27
C PHE A 372 -9.93 3.71 -7.67
N TYR A 373 -10.44 2.89 -8.57
CA TYR A 373 -10.16 3.04 -9.99
C TYR A 373 -10.55 4.43 -10.49
N GLU A 374 -9.81 4.93 -11.48
CA GLU A 374 -10.04 6.26 -12.02
C GLU A 374 -11.49 6.42 -12.51
N GLY A 375 -12.15 7.50 -12.05
CA GLY A 375 -13.53 7.80 -12.45
C GLY A 375 -14.58 6.81 -11.92
N SER A 376 -14.20 5.90 -11.01
CA SER A 376 -15.03 4.82 -10.52
C SER A 376 -15.24 4.90 -9.00
N ALA A 377 -16.31 4.26 -8.51
CA ALA A 377 -16.53 3.97 -7.09
C ALA A 377 -16.06 2.55 -6.70
N LYS A 378 -15.47 1.81 -7.65
CA LYS A 378 -14.88 0.49 -7.40
C LYS A 378 -13.50 0.65 -6.78
N LEU A 379 -13.24 -0.12 -5.73
CA LEU A 379 -11.92 -0.22 -5.11
C LEU A 379 -10.89 -0.76 -6.12
N ASP A 380 -9.66 -0.25 -6.04
CA ASP A 380 -8.55 -0.78 -6.83
C ASP A 380 -8.04 -2.13 -6.29
N ASN A 381 -7.13 -2.78 -7.02
CA ASN A 381 -6.65 -4.12 -6.64
C ASN A 381 -5.92 -4.15 -5.30
N LYS A 382 -5.19 -3.09 -4.94
CA LYS A 382 -4.54 -3.01 -3.63
C LYS A 382 -5.60 -2.89 -2.53
N ALA A 383 -6.57 -2.00 -2.71
CA ALA A 383 -7.67 -1.78 -1.79
C ALA A 383 -8.51 -3.04 -1.58
N LEU A 384 -8.73 -3.86 -2.62
CA LEU A 384 -9.40 -5.16 -2.48
C LEU A 384 -8.62 -6.12 -1.57
N ARG A 385 -7.29 -6.22 -1.72
CA ARG A 385 -6.45 -7.05 -0.86
C ARG A 385 -6.32 -6.48 0.56
N ASP A 386 -6.26 -5.16 0.69
CA ASP A 386 -6.22 -4.49 1.99
C ASP A 386 -7.52 -4.67 2.78
N LEU A 387 -8.67 -4.93 2.13
CA LEU A 387 -9.89 -5.31 2.85
C LEU A 387 -9.66 -6.61 3.64
N ASP A 388 -9.04 -7.60 3.03
CA ASP A 388 -8.76 -8.89 3.68
C ASP A 388 -7.75 -8.72 4.82
N ARG A 389 -6.71 -7.89 4.60
CA ARG A 389 -5.73 -7.57 5.67
C ARG A 389 -6.36 -6.82 6.83
N LEU A 390 -7.28 -5.89 6.56
CA LEU A 390 -8.01 -5.18 7.61
C LEU A 390 -8.95 -6.10 8.38
N VAL A 391 -9.61 -7.05 7.69
CA VAL A 391 -10.42 -8.08 8.36
C VAL A 391 -9.56 -8.90 9.31
N HIS A 392 -8.40 -9.36 8.86
CA HIS A 392 -7.45 -10.10 9.71
C HIS A 392 -7.00 -9.27 10.91
N TYR A 393 -6.59 -8.02 10.69
CA TYR A 393 -6.21 -7.10 11.76
C TYR A 393 -7.30 -6.95 12.83
N VAL A 394 -8.56 -6.75 12.43
CA VAL A 394 -9.69 -6.61 13.38
C VAL A 394 -9.97 -7.92 14.13
N GLN A 395 -9.80 -9.08 13.47
CA GLN A 395 -9.94 -10.38 14.14
C GLN A 395 -8.88 -10.58 15.23
N GLU A 396 -7.66 -10.12 15.01
CA GLU A 396 -6.57 -10.14 16.01
C GLU A 396 -6.77 -9.09 17.11
N HIS A 397 -7.56 -8.04 16.84
CA HIS A 397 -7.79 -6.92 17.76
C HIS A 397 -9.30 -6.69 17.96
N PRO A 398 -10.05 -7.63 18.59
CA PRO A 398 -11.52 -7.63 18.60
C PRO A 398 -12.17 -6.45 19.35
N GLN A 399 -11.39 -5.70 20.14
CA GLN A 399 -11.84 -4.46 20.82
C GLN A 399 -11.63 -3.19 19.96
N SER A 400 -11.17 -3.35 18.72
CA SER A 400 -10.93 -2.26 17.78
C SER A 400 -12.24 -1.73 17.20
N GLU A 401 -12.46 -0.43 17.32
CA GLU A 401 -13.54 0.29 16.66
C GLU A 401 -12.98 1.06 15.45
N LEU A 402 -13.48 0.74 14.25
CA LEU A 402 -13.01 1.37 13.02
C LEU A 402 -13.77 2.66 12.72
N VAL A 403 -13.02 3.72 12.44
CA VAL A 403 -13.53 4.99 11.90
C VAL A 403 -13.01 5.14 10.47
N LEU A 404 -13.93 5.24 9.51
CA LEU A 404 -13.61 5.48 8.11
C LEU A 404 -13.80 6.95 7.78
N VAL A 405 -12.77 7.60 7.24
CA VAL A 405 -12.85 9.01 6.81
C VAL A 405 -12.54 9.10 5.33
N GLY A 406 -13.55 9.45 4.53
CA GLY A 406 -13.43 9.60 3.09
C GLY A 406 -12.98 10.99 2.69
N PHE A 407 -12.17 11.06 1.64
CA PHE A 407 -11.65 12.28 1.03
C PHE A 407 -11.97 12.30 -0.47
N GLY A 408 -11.75 13.43 -1.12
CA GLY A 408 -11.97 13.60 -2.53
C GLY A 408 -11.23 14.78 -3.15
N ASP A 409 -11.45 14.94 -4.44
CA ASP A 409 -10.92 16.08 -5.19
C ASP A 409 -11.79 17.32 -4.94
N ASN A 410 -11.17 18.49 -4.99
CA ASN A 410 -11.90 19.75 -4.96
C ASN A 410 -12.76 19.88 -6.22
N LYS A 411 -14.08 19.89 -6.05
CA LYS A 411 -15.02 20.30 -7.09
C LYS A 411 -15.45 21.74 -6.82
N LYS A 412 -15.98 22.42 -7.85
CA LYS A 412 -16.51 23.80 -7.76
C LYS A 412 -17.57 24.02 -6.65
N ASP A 413 -18.00 22.96 -5.97
CA ASP A 413 -19.04 22.93 -4.96
C ASP A 413 -18.55 22.08 -3.78
N GLU A 414 -18.42 22.72 -2.62
CA GLU A 414 -17.94 22.11 -1.37
C GLU A 414 -18.91 21.02 -0.88
N ALA A 415 -20.21 21.29 -0.90
CA ALA A 415 -21.24 20.33 -0.47
C ALA A 415 -21.20 19.05 -1.32
N ARG A 416 -20.88 19.19 -2.62
CA ARG A 416 -20.68 18.04 -3.50
C ARG A 416 -19.41 17.25 -3.14
N SER A 417 -18.33 17.95 -2.78
CA SER A 417 -17.07 17.31 -2.37
C SER A 417 -17.28 16.50 -1.08
N ASP A 418 -17.99 17.07 -0.11
CA ASP A 418 -18.36 16.41 1.14
C ASP A 418 -19.22 15.18 0.90
N LEU A 419 -20.28 15.29 0.10
CA LEU A 419 -21.14 14.17 -0.25
C LEU A 419 -20.35 13.04 -0.92
N LEU A 420 -19.51 13.35 -1.91
CA LEU A 420 -18.71 12.34 -2.62
C LEU A 420 -17.70 11.65 -1.71
N SER A 421 -17.05 12.41 -0.83
CA SER A 421 -16.10 11.87 0.14
C SER A 421 -16.81 10.90 1.12
N LYS A 422 -18.00 11.24 1.62
CA LYS A 422 -18.82 10.36 2.46
C LYS A 422 -19.26 9.09 1.73
N LEU A 423 -19.69 9.22 0.47
CA LEU A 423 -20.07 8.05 -0.35
C LEU A 423 -18.92 7.07 -0.57
N ARG A 424 -17.66 7.54 -0.64
CA ARG A 424 -16.48 6.66 -0.68
C ARG A 424 -16.28 5.90 0.61
N ALA A 425 -16.37 6.58 1.76
CA ALA A 425 -16.30 5.92 3.07
C ALA A 425 -17.40 4.85 3.20
N MET A 426 -18.62 5.14 2.73
CA MET A 426 -19.72 4.17 2.69
C MET A 426 -19.48 3.00 1.73
N ALA A 427 -18.80 3.22 0.61
CA ALA A 427 -18.43 2.15 -0.32
C ALA A 427 -17.48 1.14 0.36
N VAL A 428 -16.46 1.64 1.07
CA VAL A 428 -15.56 0.79 1.87
C VAL A 428 -16.32 0.08 2.99
N ARG A 429 -17.16 0.81 3.74
CA ARG A 429 -18.02 0.24 4.80
C ARG A 429 -18.84 -0.92 4.27
N ARG A 430 -19.45 -0.79 3.08
CA ARG A 430 -20.26 -1.85 2.47
C ARG A 430 -19.45 -3.12 2.21
N GLU A 431 -18.23 -2.99 1.70
CA GLU A 431 -17.37 -4.16 1.46
C GLU A 431 -16.90 -4.80 2.77
N LEU A 432 -16.60 -4.02 3.80
CA LEU A 432 -16.27 -4.53 5.14
C LEU A 432 -17.44 -5.27 5.80
N VAL A 433 -18.66 -4.72 5.70
CA VAL A 433 -19.88 -5.34 6.26
C VAL A 433 -20.16 -6.69 5.59
N ARG A 434 -19.90 -6.84 4.29
CA ARG A 434 -19.98 -8.14 3.60
C ARG A 434 -19.01 -9.17 4.14
N LYS A 435 -17.90 -8.74 4.73
CA LYS A 435 -16.90 -9.57 5.40
C LYS A 435 -17.12 -9.67 6.92
N GLY A 436 -18.26 -9.19 7.44
CA GLY A 436 -18.62 -9.27 8.86
C GLY A 436 -17.99 -8.21 9.76
N ILE A 437 -17.33 -7.19 9.18
CA ILE A 437 -16.73 -6.09 9.93
C ILE A 437 -17.63 -4.86 9.84
N TYR A 438 -17.98 -4.28 11.00
CA TYR A 438 -18.92 -3.17 11.10
C TYR A 438 -18.20 -1.93 11.65
N PRO A 439 -17.69 -1.02 10.78
CA PRO A 439 -17.10 0.21 11.25
C PRO A 439 -18.08 1.02 12.11
N GLU A 440 -17.57 1.62 13.18
CA GLU A 440 -18.34 2.47 14.09
C GLU A 440 -18.86 3.70 13.33
N ALA A 441 -17.95 4.39 12.63
CA ALA A 441 -18.26 5.61 11.90
C ALA A 441 -17.80 5.56 10.42
N SER A 442 -18.50 6.31 9.58
CA SER A 442 -18.15 6.49 8.16
C SER A 442 -18.48 7.93 7.76
N LEU A 443 -17.43 8.74 7.70
CA LEU A 443 -17.50 10.19 7.58
C LEU A 443 -16.90 10.65 6.24
N GLY A 444 -17.30 11.83 5.79
CA GLY A 444 -16.69 12.51 4.65
C GLY A 444 -15.98 13.76 5.14
N TYR A 445 -14.79 14.03 4.60
CA TYR A 445 -13.99 15.21 4.91
C TYR A 445 -13.66 16.04 3.66
N GLY A 446 -14.51 15.91 2.64
CA GLY A 446 -14.49 16.75 1.45
C GLY A 446 -13.18 16.67 0.68
N ALA A 447 -12.74 17.83 0.20
CA ALA A 447 -11.47 18.02 -0.49
C ALA A 447 -10.36 18.58 0.43
N ASN A 448 -10.60 18.53 1.74
CA ASN A 448 -9.63 18.98 2.73
C ASN A 448 -8.42 18.05 2.77
N MET A 449 -7.29 18.58 3.25
CA MET A 449 -6.03 17.83 3.38
C MET A 449 -5.65 17.07 2.09
N PRO A 450 -5.44 17.77 0.96
CA PRO A 450 -4.93 17.15 -0.25
C PRO A 450 -3.50 16.66 -0.01
N VAL A 451 -3.20 15.48 -0.53
CA VAL A 451 -1.88 14.82 -0.44
C VAL A 451 -1.12 14.87 -1.76
N ALA A 452 -1.79 15.33 -2.83
CA ALA A 452 -1.23 15.44 -4.16
C ALA A 452 -1.89 16.57 -4.94
N SER A 453 -1.31 16.92 -6.10
CA SER A 453 -1.84 17.99 -6.94
C SER A 453 -3.29 17.70 -7.37
N LEU A 454 -4.10 18.76 -7.47
CA LEU A 454 -5.46 18.68 -8.01
C LEU A 454 -5.48 18.66 -9.55
N THR A 455 -4.33 18.92 -10.18
CA THR A 455 -4.14 18.84 -11.63
C THR A 455 -3.60 17.47 -12.03
N GLY A 456 -3.90 17.02 -13.25
CA GLY A 456 -3.57 15.66 -13.69
C GLY A 456 -4.49 14.57 -13.11
N ASN A 457 -4.29 13.32 -13.53
CA ASN A 457 -5.11 12.18 -13.10
C ASN A 457 -4.54 11.49 -11.87
N ASP A 458 -3.22 11.40 -11.75
CA ASP A 458 -2.53 10.69 -10.65
C ASP A 458 -2.80 11.38 -9.30
N GLY A 459 -2.67 12.70 -9.24
CA GLY A 459 -2.95 13.47 -8.04
C GLY A 459 -4.41 13.40 -7.60
N LYS A 460 -5.36 13.40 -8.54
CA LYS A 460 -6.79 13.17 -8.24
C LYS A 460 -7.04 11.77 -7.66
N THR A 461 -6.36 10.75 -8.19
CA THR A 461 -6.48 9.39 -7.64
C THR A 461 -5.88 9.31 -6.24
N LYS A 462 -4.79 10.06 -5.97
CA LYS A 462 -4.23 10.18 -4.62
C LYS A 462 -5.15 10.90 -3.62
N ASN A 463 -5.91 11.90 -4.06
CA ASN A 463 -6.85 12.60 -3.18
C ASN A 463 -8.18 11.85 -2.96
N ARG A 464 -8.57 10.98 -3.89
CA ARG A 464 -9.73 10.07 -3.76
C ARG A 464 -9.37 8.85 -2.90
N ARG A 465 -9.29 9.04 -1.59
CA ARG A 465 -8.93 8.01 -0.60
C ARG A 465 -9.97 7.88 0.51
N VAL A 466 -9.95 6.74 1.20
CA VAL A 466 -10.57 6.57 2.52
C VAL A 466 -9.47 6.17 3.49
N GLU A 467 -9.30 7.00 4.50
CA GLU A 467 -8.42 6.73 5.64
C GLU A 467 -9.14 5.85 6.65
N VAL A 468 -8.38 4.96 7.28
CA VAL A 468 -8.86 4.06 8.32
C VAL A 468 -8.17 4.42 9.63
N TRP A 469 -8.98 4.69 10.64
CA TRP A 469 -8.57 4.98 12.00
C TRP A 469 -9.15 3.91 12.92
N VAL A 470 -8.42 3.58 13.98
CA VAL A 470 -8.84 2.58 14.96
C VAL A 470 -8.79 3.15 16.36
N ARG A 471 -9.88 2.99 17.11
CA ARG A 471 -9.92 3.23 18.55
C ARG A 471 -9.86 1.92 19.28
N HIS A 472 -9.26 1.92 20.46
CA HIS A 472 -9.39 0.81 21.39
C HIS A 472 -10.58 1.11 22.30
N ALA A 473 -11.57 0.23 22.32
CA ALA A 473 -12.69 0.37 23.24
C ALA A 473 -12.16 0.47 24.68
N SER A 474 -12.41 1.62 25.33
CA SER A 474 -12.05 1.80 26.73
C SER A 474 -12.78 0.76 27.59
N ALA A 475 -12.05 0.08 28.48
CA ALA A 475 -12.61 -0.85 29.46
C ALA A 475 -13.58 -0.18 30.47
N ALA A 476 -13.79 1.13 30.40
CA ALA A 476 -14.61 1.91 31.31
C ALA A 476 -16.08 2.03 30.84
N ALA A 477 -16.80 0.91 30.74
CA ALA A 477 -18.26 0.91 30.69
C ALA A 477 -18.88 -0.33 31.35
N GLY A 478 -18.18 -0.92 32.32
CA GLY A 478 -18.57 -2.18 32.96
C GLY A 478 -18.47 -2.21 34.49
N SER A 479 -18.23 -1.08 35.18
CA SER A 479 -18.38 -1.05 36.63
C SER A 479 -19.86 -0.91 36.98
N VAL A 480 -20.51 -2.07 37.09
CA VAL A 480 -21.79 -2.26 37.75
C VAL A 480 -21.74 -1.55 39.10
N ILE A 481 -22.61 -0.56 39.29
CA ILE A 481 -22.94 -0.03 40.61
C ILE A 481 -23.70 -1.16 41.32
N SER A 482 -23.01 -2.00 42.08
CA SER A 482 -23.62 -2.81 43.14
C SER A 482 -23.68 -1.96 44.40
N GLY A 483 -24.65 -1.04 44.44
CA GLY A 483 -24.99 -0.31 45.65
C GLY A 483 -25.84 -1.19 46.56
N ALA A 484 -25.20 -2.04 47.34
CA ALA A 484 -25.79 -2.66 48.52
C ALA A 484 -24.67 -2.75 49.57
N ASP A 485 -24.60 -1.74 50.43
CA ASP A 485 -24.16 -1.83 51.83
C ASP A 485 -24.19 -0.44 52.46
N VAL A 486 -25.34 -0.07 53.02
CA VAL A 486 -25.40 0.84 54.17
C VAL A 486 -26.42 0.26 55.13
N ALA A 487 -25.92 -0.58 56.02
CA ALA A 487 -26.55 -0.86 57.29
C ALA A 487 -25.49 -0.69 58.39
N ASP A 488 -25.91 0.05 59.41
CA ASP A 488 -25.42 -0.04 60.79
C ASP A 488 -24.19 0.79 61.19
N SER A 489 -24.47 1.98 61.73
CA SER A 489 -23.82 2.41 62.98
C SER A 489 -24.71 3.45 63.68
N GLY A 490 -25.40 3.02 64.72
CA GLY A 490 -25.98 3.92 65.73
C GLY A 490 -24.91 4.41 66.69
N LEU A 491 -24.88 5.74 66.91
CA LEU A 491 -24.82 6.47 68.19
C LEU A 491 -24.66 7.97 67.92
#